data_AF-A0A402BIS9-F1
#
_entry.id   AF-A0A402BIS9-F1
#
_cell.length_a   1.000
_cell.length_b   1.000
_cell.length_c   1.000
_cell.angle_alpha   90.00
_cell.angle_beta   90.00
_cell.angle_gamma   90.00
#
_symmetry.space_group_name_H-M   'P 1'
#
loop_
_entity.id
_entity.type
_entity.pdbx_description
1 polymer ?
#
loop_
_entity_poly.entity_id
_entity_poly.type
_entity_poly.pdbx_seq_one_letter_code
_entity_poly.pdbx_strand_id
1 'polypeptide(L)'
;MKNSFKWLGLVCLLALMLSGCSGGSISVGTSPNGNQSYGGSQSGSNSNPSSGSSGSSNSSGSSNSSGSSNSSQAGEPNWGKQTQTSGCKINGPLQDKDCTPGAIFPDATKEKICVSGYSKSVRNVPTSVKTKAYSSYGILSHTTGQYEVDHLVSLELGGSNDISNLWPEIATPKPGFHEKDKVENYLHAQVCDGKISLKTAQIEIATNWIDVYNKMPKSSSSQYDSPSE
;
A
#
# COMPACT_ATOMS: atom_id res chain seq x y z
N MET A 1 14.26 37.62 -37.43
CA MET A 1 15.62 37.21 -37.03
C MET A 1 15.55 35.71 -36.76
N LYS A 2 16.24 34.90 -37.58
CA LYS A 2 16.14 33.44 -37.60
C LYS A 2 17.24 32.87 -36.72
N ASN A 3 16.90 32.34 -35.55
CA ASN A 3 17.86 31.62 -34.70
C ASN A 3 17.53 30.13 -34.73
N SER A 4 18.25 29.41 -35.60
CA SER A 4 18.21 27.96 -35.71
C SER A 4 19.18 27.35 -34.70
N PHE A 5 18.66 26.79 -33.60
CA PHE A 5 19.46 25.95 -32.69
C PHE A 5 19.61 24.55 -33.28
N LYS A 6 20.85 24.18 -33.60
CA LYS A 6 21.23 22.83 -34.03
C LYS A 6 21.36 21.93 -32.80
N TRP A 7 20.53 20.89 -32.73
CA TRP A 7 20.65 19.81 -31.74
C TRP A 7 21.64 18.78 -32.30
N LEU A 8 22.85 18.71 -31.75
CA LEU A 8 23.75 17.58 -31.99
C LEU A 8 23.27 16.41 -31.14
N GLY A 9 22.81 15.36 -31.81
CA GLY A 9 22.44 14.09 -31.19
C GLY A 9 23.67 13.42 -30.58
N LEU A 10 23.59 13.12 -29.28
CA LEU A 10 24.50 12.22 -28.62
C LEU A 10 23.94 10.79 -28.76
N VAL A 11 24.49 10.04 -29.69
CA VAL A 11 24.24 8.60 -29.83
C VAL A 11 24.99 7.88 -28.71
N CYS A 12 24.27 7.40 -27.71
CA CYS A 12 24.85 6.55 -26.67
C CYS A 12 24.90 5.11 -27.20
N LEU A 13 26.10 4.66 -27.55
CA LEU A 13 26.40 3.28 -27.95
C LEU A 13 26.14 2.33 -26.78
N LEU A 14 25.18 1.42 -26.96
CA LEU A 14 24.99 0.23 -26.13
C LEU A 14 26.12 -0.75 -26.41
N ALA A 15 26.97 -1.02 -25.41
CA ALA A 15 27.89 -2.15 -25.44
C ALA A 15 27.20 -3.37 -24.81
N LEU A 16 26.77 -4.31 -25.66
CA LEU A 16 26.41 -5.67 -25.28
C LEU A 16 27.70 -6.46 -25.01
N MET A 17 27.93 -6.84 -23.75
CA MET A 17 28.89 -7.88 -23.40
C MET A 17 28.11 -9.14 -22.99
N LEU A 18 28.00 -10.08 -23.92
CA LEU A 18 27.67 -11.46 -23.59
C LEU A 18 28.96 -12.16 -23.12
N SER A 19 28.93 -12.70 -21.92
CA SER A 19 29.91 -13.67 -21.44
C SER A 19 29.15 -14.80 -20.77
N GLY A 20 29.02 -15.92 -21.48
CA GLY A 20 28.63 -17.20 -20.91
C GLY A 20 29.85 -17.95 -20.41
N CYS A 21 29.68 -18.74 -19.35
CA CYS A 21 30.08 -20.15 -19.29
C CYS A 21 29.68 -20.77 -17.93
N SER A 22 28.92 -21.86 -18.05
CA SER A 22 29.05 -23.15 -17.34
C SER A 22 28.82 -23.26 -15.83
N GLY A 23 27.72 -23.95 -15.50
CA GLY A 23 27.79 -25.34 -15.02
C GLY A 23 28.14 -25.54 -13.54
N GLY A 24 27.13 -25.84 -12.73
CA GLY A 24 27.30 -26.35 -11.36
C GLY A 24 25.99 -26.94 -10.85
N SER A 25 25.71 -28.19 -11.20
CA SER A 25 24.64 -28.99 -10.60
C SER A 25 25.03 -29.35 -9.17
N ILE A 26 24.27 -28.91 -8.18
CA ILE A 26 24.41 -29.37 -6.79
C ILE A 26 23.12 -30.09 -6.38
N SER A 27 23.34 -31.28 -5.87
CA SER A 27 22.43 -32.38 -5.59
C SER A 27 21.34 -32.04 -4.58
N VAL A 28 20.11 -32.46 -4.91
CA VAL A 28 18.98 -32.53 -3.98
C VAL A 28 19.19 -33.74 -3.07
N GLY A 29 19.50 -33.49 -1.80
CA GLY A 29 19.52 -34.52 -0.76
C GLY A 29 18.10 -34.78 -0.26
N THR A 30 17.42 -35.77 -0.85
CA THR A 30 16.23 -36.39 -0.27
C THR A 30 16.69 -37.39 0.78
N SER A 31 16.40 -37.14 2.05
CA SER A 31 16.53 -38.14 3.11
C SER A 31 15.14 -38.69 3.45
N PRO A 32 14.90 -40.00 3.28
CA PRO A 32 13.70 -40.67 3.74
C PRO A 32 13.95 -41.27 5.13
N ASN A 33 13.02 -41.09 6.06
CA ASN A 33 12.67 -42.15 7.02
C ASN A 33 11.41 -41.76 7.77
N GLY A 34 10.34 -42.50 7.48
CA GLY A 34 9.21 -42.60 8.37
C GLY A 34 9.59 -43.43 9.59
N ASN A 35 8.90 -43.18 10.70
CA ASN A 35 8.57 -44.26 11.61
C ASN A 35 7.17 -44.03 12.17
N GLN A 36 6.25 -44.88 11.75
CA GLN A 36 5.01 -45.14 12.48
C GLN A 36 5.37 -46.02 13.68
N SER A 37 4.76 -45.75 14.84
CA SER A 37 3.74 -46.63 15.42
C SER A 37 3.81 -46.86 16.94
N TYR A 38 2.61 -47.01 17.51
CA TYR A 38 2.19 -47.59 18.80
C TYR A 38 2.64 -46.85 20.06
N GLY A 39 1.81 -46.55 21.06
CA GLY A 39 0.48 -47.00 21.47
C GLY A 39 0.46 -46.88 23.00
N GLY A 40 -0.66 -46.48 23.63
CA GLY A 40 -0.69 -46.42 25.10
C GLY A 40 -1.87 -45.65 25.69
N SER A 41 -2.85 -46.40 26.16
CA SER A 41 -4.15 -46.03 26.68
C SER A 41 -4.18 -45.26 28.02
N GLN A 42 -5.20 -44.39 28.12
CA GLN A 42 -6.19 -44.24 29.19
C GLN A 42 -5.86 -43.79 30.63
N SER A 43 -6.71 -42.84 31.05
CA SER A 43 -7.44 -42.71 32.32
C SER A 43 -6.78 -42.05 33.53
N GLY A 44 -7.46 -41.00 34.02
CA GLY A 44 -7.24 -40.40 35.33
C GLY A 44 -8.10 -39.15 35.55
N SER A 45 -9.34 -39.36 36.01
CA SER A 45 -10.35 -38.34 36.30
C SER A 45 -10.09 -37.55 37.59
N ASN A 46 -10.63 -36.31 37.62
CA ASN A 46 -11.20 -35.55 38.75
C ASN A 46 -10.47 -35.53 40.11
N SER A 47 -10.15 -34.33 40.59
CA SER A 47 -10.99 -33.63 41.61
C SER A 47 -10.41 -32.26 42.01
N ASN A 48 -11.31 -31.29 42.10
CA ASN A 48 -11.16 -30.00 42.77
C ASN A 48 -11.37 -30.20 44.29
N PRO A 49 -10.78 -29.37 45.16
CA PRO A 49 -11.65 -28.64 46.07
C PRO A 49 -11.23 -27.17 46.29
N SER A 50 -12.26 -26.32 46.42
CA SER A 50 -12.19 -24.98 46.99
C SER A 50 -12.19 -25.02 48.53
N SER A 51 -11.47 -24.09 49.19
CA SER A 51 -12.01 -23.20 50.24
C SER A 51 -10.93 -22.42 51.03
N GLY A 52 -11.17 -21.10 51.21
CA GLY A 52 -10.72 -20.24 52.33
C GLY A 52 -9.26 -19.77 52.31
N SER A 53 -8.85 -18.60 52.81
CA SER A 53 -9.49 -17.39 53.32
C SER A 53 -8.36 -16.37 53.59
N SER A 54 -8.62 -15.08 53.35
CA SER A 54 -8.05 -13.88 54.00
C SER A 54 -6.55 -13.77 54.33
N GLY A 55 -5.90 -12.72 53.81
CA GLY A 55 -4.64 -12.21 54.35
C GLY A 55 -4.04 -11.06 53.53
N SER A 56 -4.32 -9.82 53.90
CA SER A 56 -3.64 -8.62 53.39
C SER A 56 -2.20 -8.57 53.91
N SER A 57 -1.22 -8.33 53.04
CA SER A 57 0.09 -7.76 53.40
C SER A 57 0.77 -7.16 52.18
N ASN A 58 1.02 -5.86 52.29
CA ASN A 58 1.74 -5.02 51.35
C ASN A 58 3.24 -5.37 51.40
N SER A 59 3.90 -5.61 50.26
CA SER A 59 5.36 -5.50 50.15
C SER A 59 5.79 -5.33 48.70
N SER A 60 6.54 -4.25 48.50
CA SER A 60 7.15 -3.77 47.28
C SER A 60 8.10 -4.81 46.68
N GLY A 61 7.99 -5.02 45.37
CA GLY A 61 8.91 -5.84 44.60
C GLY A 61 8.96 -5.34 43.17
N SER A 62 9.88 -4.43 42.90
CA SER A 62 10.25 -3.99 41.55
C SER A 62 10.67 -5.20 40.73
N SER A 63 9.82 -5.59 39.77
CA SER A 63 10.18 -6.52 38.70
C SER A 63 10.05 -5.75 37.39
N ASN A 64 11.22 -5.44 36.84
CA ASN A 64 11.40 -4.75 35.58
C ASN A 64 11.00 -5.71 34.45
N SER A 65 9.70 -5.80 34.16
CA SER A 65 9.22 -6.43 32.94
C SER A 65 9.13 -5.38 31.86
N SER A 66 10.12 -5.39 30.98
CA SER A 66 10.08 -4.83 29.64
C SER A 66 8.92 -5.46 28.86
N GLY A 67 7.70 -5.01 29.17
CA GLY A 67 6.58 -5.13 28.27
C GLY A 67 6.79 -4.07 27.20
N SER A 68 7.35 -4.48 26.06
CA SER A 68 7.15 -3.75 24.81
C SER A 68 5.66 -3.63 24.61
N SER A 69 5.09 -2.52 25.09
CA SER A 69 3.80 -2.02 24.67
C SER A 69 3.96 -1.72 23.18
N ASN A 70 3.66 -2.74 22.38
CA ASN A 70 3.43 -2.60 20.96
C ASN A 70 2.20 -1.70 20.86
N SER A 71 2.42 -0.38 20.84
CA SER A 71 1.42 0.55 20.37
C SER A 71 1.28 0.26 18.88
N SER A 72 0.44 -0.70 18.54
CA SER A 72 -0.23 -0.71 17.26
C SER A 72 -0.84 0.69 17.14
N GLN A 73 -0.24 1.49 16.26
CA GLN A 73 -0.61 2.86 15.98
C GLN A 73 -2.06 2.84 15.50
N ALA A 74 -3.01 3.01 16.44
CA ALA A 74 -4.43 2.99 16.18
C ALA A 74 -4.77 4.17 15.26
N GLY A 75 -4.79 3.91 13.95
CA GLY A 75 -5.03 4.93 12.92
C GLY A 75 -4.19 4.78 11.65
N GLU A 76 -3.16 3.93 11.61
CA GLU A 76 -2.40 3.68 10.38
C GLU A 76 -2.91 2.46 9.61
N PRO A 77 -3.09 2.53 8.28
CA PRO A 77 -3.43 1.38 7.46
C PRO A 77 -2.37 0.27 7.55
N ASN A 78 -2.81 -0.98 7.49
CA ASN A 78 -1.90 -2.12 7.34
C ASN A 78 -1.41 -2.19 5.89
N TRP A 79 -0.40 -1.38 5.56
CA TRP A 79 0.15 -1.25 4.21
C TRP A 79 0.47 -2.61 3.58
N GLY A 80 -0.06 -2.87 2.38
CA GLY A 80 0.24 -4.08 1.63
C GLY A 80 -0.50 -5.34 2.07
N LYS A 81 -1.37 -5.27 3.09
CA LYS A 81 -1.99 -6.46 3.71
C LYS A 81 -3.49 -6.52 3.48
N GLN A 82 -3.88 -7.08 2.33
CA GLN A 82 -5.29 -7.39 2.04
C GLN A 82 -5.82 -8.44 3.02
N THR A 83 -6.97 -8.19 3.63
CA THR A 83 -7.73 -9.18 4.42
C THR A 83 -8.79 -9.87 3.57
N GLN A 84 -9.09 -9.32 2.39
CA GLN A 84 -9.98 -9.88 1.38
C GLN A 84 -9.40 -9.67 -0.03
N THR A 85 -9.61 -10.60 -0.95
CA THR A 85 -9.06 -10.50 -2.33
C THR A 85 -10.10 -10.67 -3.43
N SER A 86 -11.36 -10.93 -3.06
CA SER A 86 -12.50 -11.09 -3.98
C SER A 86 -13.80 -10.72 -3.27
N GLY A 87 -14.83 -10.36 -4.02
CA GLY A 87 -16.11 -9.93 -3.46
C GLY A 87 -16.08 -8.52 -2.84
N CYS A 88 -15.06 -7.74 -3.19
CA CYS A 88 -14.84 -6.36 -2.73
C CYS A 88 -16.01 -5.46 -3.15
N LYS A 89 -16.23 -4.38 -2.40
CA LYS A 89 -17.33 -3.44 -2.65
C LYS A 89 -16.84 -2.01 -2.89
N ILE A 90 -17.34 -1.40 -3.96
CA ILE A 90 -17.22 0.04 -4.15
C ILE A 90 -18.22 0.72 -3.23
N ASN A 91 -17.75 1.61 -2.37
CA ASN A 91 -18.56 2.36 -1.41
C ASN A 91 -18.60 3.84 -1.81
N GLY A 92 -19.28 4.13 -2.92
CA GLY A 92 -19.26 5.45 -3.53
C GLY A 92 -17.83 5.85 -3.91
N PRO A 93 -17.31 6.97 -3.40
CA PRO A 93 -15.95 7.42 -3.72
C PRO A 93 -14.85 6.64 -2.99
N LEU A 94 -15.18 5.76 -2.04
CA LEU A 94 -14.20 5.04 -1.24
C LEU A 94 -14.07 3.57 -1.69
N GLN A 95 -12.84 3.09 -1.58
CA GLN A 95 -12.48 1.69 -1.79
C GLN A 95 -13.03 0.78 -0.69
N ASP A 96 -12.96 -0.52 -0.93
CA ASP A 96 -13.12 -1.51 0.14
C ASP A 96 -11.81 -1.62 0.91
N LYS A 97 -11.77 -1.19 2.18
CA LYS A 97 -10.52 -1.20 2.99
C LYS A 97 -9.94 -2.61 3.20
N ASP A 98 -10.76 -3.66 3.12
CA ASP A 98 -10.31 -5.03 3.35
C ASP A 98 -9.65 -5.60 2.08
N CYS A 99 -10.04 -5.09 0.91
CA CYS A 99 -9.42 -5.41 -0.37
C CYS A 99 -8.31 -4.45 -0.78
N THR A 100 -8.46 -3.16 -0.54
CA THR A 100 -7.53 -2.13 -0.95
C THR A 100 -7.17 -1.29 0.30
N PRO A 101 -6.37 -1.84 1.22
CA PRO A 101 -5.89 -1.10 2.39
C PRO A 101 -4.88 0.00 2.03
N GLY A 102 -4.35 -0.02 0.80
CA GLY A 102 -3.26 0.82 0.36
C GLY A 102 -1.91 0.12 0.51
N ALA A 103 -0.93 0.58 -0.26
CA ALA A 103 0.47 0.18 -0.10
C ALA A 103 1.40 1.28 -0.60
N ILE A 104 2.58 1.34 0.01
CA ILE A 104 3.62 2.35 -0.26
C ILE A 104 4.92 1.67 -0.66
N PHE A 105 5.75 2.34 -1.44
CA PHE A 105 7.11 1.87 -1.70
C PHE A 105 7.92 1.95 -0.40
N PRO A 106 8.68 0.89 -0.05
CA PRO A 106 9.44 0.85 1.21
C PRO A 106 10.55 1.89 1.28
N ASP A 107 10.99 2.40 0.13
CA ASP A 107 12.05 3.39 -0.01
C ASP A 107 11.52 4.79 -0.38
N ALA A 108 10.20 5.01 -0.31
CA ALA A 108 9.58 6.30 -0.54
C ALA A 108 10.03 7.32 0.52
N THR A 109 10.57 8.44 0.05
CA THR A 109 10.93 9.58 0.92
C THR A 109 10.49 10.88 0.26
N LYS A 110 10.33 11.94 1.05
CA LYS A 110 10.01 13.28 0.55
C LYS A 110 10.99 13.70 -0.56
N GLU A 111 12.28 13.44 -0.36
CA GLU A 111 13.35 13.85 -1.27
C GLU A 111 13.25 13.14 -2.63
N LYS A 112 12.69 11.92 -2.68
CA LYS A 112 12.45 11.22 -3.93
C LYS A 112 11.17 11.66 -4.62
N ILE A 113 10.07 11.73 -3.86
CA ILE A 113 8.76 12.00 -4.45
C ILE A 113 8.65 13.42 -5.01
N CYS A 114 9.37 14.38 -4.45
CA CYS A 114 9.34 15.79 -4.87
C CYS A 114 10.31 16.11 -6.03
N VAL A 115 10.87 15.09 -6.69
CA VAL A 115 11.74 15.26 -7.87
C VAL A 115 10.91 15.12 -9.13
N SER A 116 10.97 16.14 -9.99
CA SER A 116 10.28 16.16 -11.28
C SER A 116 10.52 14.89 -12.10
N GLY A 117 9.44 14.17 -12.39
CA GLY A 117 9.37 12.92 -13.15
C GLY A 117 9.28 11.67 -12.28
N TYR A 118 9.25 11.78 -10.95
CA TYR A 118 9.22 10.64 -10.04
C TYR A 118 8.05 9.71 -10.33
N SER A 119 6.82 10.24 -10.35
CA SER A 119 5.61 9.41 -10.49
C SER A 119 5.59 8.67 -11.83
N LYS A 120 6.05 9.32 -12.91
CA LYS A 120 6.24 8.73 -14.24
C LYS A 120 7.29 7.62 -14.23
N SER A 121 8.38 7.80 -13.50
CA SER A 121 9.49 6.84 -13.45
C SER A 121 9.12 5.52 -12.76
N VAL A 122 8.17 5.56 -11.81
CA VAL A 122 7.74 4.38 -11.03
C VAL A 122 6.40 3.80 -11.49
N ARG A 123 5.69 4.44 -12.44
CA ARG A 123 4.39 3.98 -12.92
C ARG A 123 4.56 2.74 -13.80
N ASN A 124 4.23 1.58 -13.24
CA ASN A 124 4.23 0.32 -13.98
C ASN A 124 3.18 -0.65 -13.40
N VAL A 125 1.98 -0.65 -13.97
CA VAL A 125 0.89 -1.57 -13.62
C VAL A 125 0.51 -2.38 -14.86
N PRO A 126 0.90 -3.66 -14.94
CA PRO A 126 0.54 -4.52 -16.07
C PRO A 126 -0.98 -4.63 -16.24
N THR A 127 -1.44 -4.79 -17.49
CA THR A 127 -2.87 -4.99 -17.79
C THR A 127 -3.48 -6.14 -17.00
N SER A 128 -2.74 -7.24 -16.81
CA SER A 128 -3.20 -8.38 -16.00
C SER A 128 -3.49 -8.02 -14.55
N VAL A 129 -2.74 -7.08 -13.96
CA VAL A 129 -2.99 -6.57 -12.60
C VAL A 129 -4.23 -5.68 -12.59
N LYS A 130 -4.41 -4.82 -13.59
CA LYS A 130 -5.65 -4.01 -13.74
C LYS A 130 -6.89 -4.88 -13.90
N THR A 131 -6.82 -5.93 -14.74
CA THR A 131 -7.90 -6.92 -14.87
C THR A 131 -8.18 -7.61 -13.55
N LYS A 132 -7.14 -7.97 -12.78
CA LYS A 132 -7.31 -8.57 -11.45
C LYS A 132 -8.00 -7.61 -10.48
N ALA A 133 -7.64 -6.34 -10.46
CA ALA A 133 -8.30 -5.31 -9.65
C ALA A 133 -9.78 -5.15 -10.01
N TYR A 134 -10.15 -5.16 -11.29
CA TYR A 134 -11.58 -5.18 -11.65
C TYR A 134 -12.29 -6.45 -11.16
N SER A 135 -11.67 -7.61 -11.36
CA SER A 135 -12.28 -8.89 -10.99
C SER A 135 -12.48 -9.06 -9.49
N SER A 136 -11.59 -8.50 -8.64
CA SER A 136 -11.76 -8.59 -7.18
C SER A 136 -13.00 -7.83 -6.70
N TYR A 137 -13.38 -6.75 -7.39
CA TYR A 137 -14.60 -5.98 -7.17
C TYR A 137 -15.82 -6.50 -7.95
N GLY A 138 -15.70 -7.65 -8.61
CA GLY A 138 -16.79 -8.27 -9.37
C GLY A 138 -17.16 -7.54 -10.67
N ILE A 139 -16.28 -6.67 -11.18
CA ILE A 139 -16.50 -5.93 -12.42
C ILE A 139 -16.00 -6.80 -13.57
N LEU A 140 -16.94 -7.44 -14.28
CA LEU A 140 -16.65 -8.29 -15.44
C LEU A 140 -16.70 -7.53 -16.76
N SER A 141 -17.43 -6.41 -16.79
CA SER A 141 -17.51 -5.48 -17.92
C SER A 141 -17.81 -4.07 -17.41
N HIS A 142 -17.33 -3.09 -18.15
CA HIS A 142 -17.58 -1.67 -17.90
C HIS A 142 -17.40 -0.90 -19.22
N THR A 143 -17.95 0.31 -19.30
CA THR A 143 -17.66 1.21 -20.42
C THR A 143 -16.40 2.04 -20.13
N THR A 144 -15.78 2.57 -21.18
CA THR A 144 -14.70 3.55 -21.05
C THR A 144 -15.16 4.72 -20.20
N GLY A 145 -14.34 5.11 -19.22
CA GLY A 145 -14.63 6.23 -18.31
C GLY A 145 -15.66 5.94 -17.23
N GLN A 146 -16.15 4.71 -17.08
CA GLN A 146 -16.98 4.34 -15.93
C GLN A 146 -16.14 4.19 -14.66
N TYR A 147 -14.99 3.54 -14.82
CA TYR A 147 -14.00 3.34 -13.77
C TYR A 147 -12.59 3.60 -14.30
N GLU A 148 -11.68 3.91 -13.38
CA GLU A 148 -10.24 3.88 -13.60
C GLU A 148 -9.59 2.97 -12.54
N VAL A 149 -8.72 2.04 -12.96
CA VAL A 149 -7.89 1.33 -11.97
C VAL A 149 -6.75 2.25 -11.59
N ASP A 150 -6.80 2.74 -10.36
CA ASP A 150 -5.85 3.71 -9.86
C ASP A 150 -5.37 3.38 -8.45
N HIS A 151 -4.35 4.11 -8.02
CA HIS A 151 -3.66 3.95 -6.76
C HIS A 151 -4.42 4.63 -5.62
N LEU A 152 -4.76 3.90 -4.55
CA LEU A 152 -5.38 4.49 -3.36
C LEU A 152 -4.45 5.53 -2.70
N VAL A 153 -3.20 5.13 -2.44
CA VAL A 153 -2.11 6.08 -2.16
C VAL A 153 -1.46 6.41 -3.47
N SER A 154 -1.53 7.67 -3.90
CA SER A 154 -0.92 8.14 -5.15
C SER A 154 0.57 7.79 -5.25
N LEU A 155 1.05 7.55 -6.47
CA LEU A 155 2.48 7.46 -6.74
C LEU A 155 3.20 8.76 -6.35
N GLU A 156 2.56 9.93 -6.45
CA GLU A 156 3.12 11.22 -6.01
C GLU A 156 3.34 11.29 -4.48
N LEU A 157 2.70 10.40 -3.73
CA LEU A 157 2.85 10.24 -2.29
C LEU A 157 3.62 8.95 -1.94
N GLY A 158 4.36 8.39 -2.91
CA GLY A 158 5.14 7.17 -2.73
C GLY A 158 4.30 5.91 -2.57
N GLY A 159 3.05 5.91 -3.04
CA GLY A 159 2.24 4.71 -3.18
C GLY A 159 2.91 3.69 -4.10
N SER A 160 2.63 2.40 -3.93
CA SER A 160 3.23 1.34 -4.74
C SER A 160 2.26 0.79 -5.79
N ASN A 161 2.80 0.11 -6.81
CA ASN A 161 2.02 -0.59 -7.83
C ASN A 161 1.43 -1.94 -7.35
N ASP A 162 1.48 -2.22 -6.04
CA ASP A 162 0.94 -3.44 -5.48
C ASP A 162 -0.59 -3.48 -5.62
N ILE A 163 -1.16 -4.67 -5.85
CA ILE A 163 -2.61 -4.81 -6.03
C ILE A 163 -3.43 -4.37 -4.81
N SER A 164 -2.85 -4.43 -3.61
CA SER A 164 -3.47 -3.91 -2.38
C SER A 164 -3.59 -2.38 -2.36
N ASN A 165 -2.93 -1.68 -3.28
CA ASN A 165 -3.06 -0.25 -3.51
C ASN A 165 -3.89 0.08 -4.75
N LEU A 166 -4.39 -0.92 -5.49
CA LEU A 166 -5.11 -0.69 -6.74
C LEU A 166 -6.59 -1.04 -6.59
N TRP A 167 -7.45 -0.17 -7.11
CA TRP A 167 -8.90 -0.39 -7.08
C TRP A 167 -9.61 0.34 -8.24
N PRO A 168 -10.80 -0.11 -8.63
CA PRO A 168 -11.60 0.56 -9.65
C PRO A 168 -12.31 1.79 -9.07
N GLU A 169 -11.72 2.96 -9.28
CA GLU A 169 -12.28 4.25 -8.87
C GLU A 169 -13.42 4.68 -9.78
N ILE A 170 -14.49 5.23 -9.21
CA ILE A 170 -15.66 5.64 -9.99
C ILE A 170 -15.48 7.01 -10.64
N ALA A 171 -16.05 7.21 -11.83
CA ALA A 171 -16.23 8.54 -12.40
C ALA A 171 -17.44 9.29 -11.82
N THR A 172 -18.54 8.55 -11.58
CA THR A 172 -19.82 9.10 -11.15
C THR A 172 -20.52 8.15 -10.16
N PRO A 173 -21.31 8.68 -9.20
CA PRO A 173 -21.50 10.10 -8.89
C PRO A 173 -20.22 10.78 -8.41
N LYS A 174 -20.19 12.11 -8.49
CA LYS A 174 -19.07 12.92 -7.99
C LYS A 174 -19.12 13.07 -6.46
N PRO A 175 -17.98 13.27 -5.79
CA PRO A 175 -16.60 13.29 -6.35
C PRO A 175 -16.13 11.90 -6.81
N GLY A 176 -15.46 11.84 -7.97
CA GLY A 176 -14.88 10.63 -8.56
C GLY A 176 -13.36 10.76 -8.75
N PHE A 177 -12.75 9.90 -9.58
CA PHE A 177 -11.29 9.88 -9.78
C PHE A 177 -10.70 11.25 -10.15
N HIS A 178 -11.39 12.06 -10.97
CA HIS A 178 -10.94 13.42 -11.30
C HIS A 178 -10.88 14.37 -10.09
N GLU A 179 -11.74 14.18 -9.10
CA GLU A 179 -11.70 14.95 -7.87
C GLU A 179 -10.62 14.41 -6.91
N LYS A 180 -10.34 13.10 -6.94
CA LYS A 180 -9.21 12.50 -6.23
C LYS A 180 -7.87 12.98 -6.80
N ASP A 181 -7.70 13.10 -8.12
CA ASP A 181 -6.49 13.68 -8.74
C ASP A 181 -6.11 15.03 -8.11
N LYS A 182 -7.11 15.88 -7.81
CA LYS A 182 -6.87 17.19 -7.16
C LYS A 182 -6.41 17.03 -5.71
N VAL A 183 -6.93 16.03 -5.00
CA VAL A 183 -6.49 15.68 -3.65
C VAL A 183 -5.06 15.17 -3.67
N GLU A 184 -4.68 14.36 -4.65
CA GLU A 184 -3.31 13.87 -4.83
C GLU A 184 -2.33 15.03 -5.03
N ASN A 185 -2.59 15.87 -6.03
CA ASN A 185 -1.79 17.06 -6.32
C ASN A 185 -1.71 18.00 -5.10
N TYR A 186 -2.82 18.20 -4.40
CA TYR A 186 -2.86 19.03 -3.19
C TYR A 186 -1.97 18.44 -2.09
N LEU A 187 -2.13 17.16 -1.75
CA LEU A 187 -1.34 16.51 -0.71
C LEU A 187 0.14 16.46 -1.07
N HIS A 188 0.47 16.19 -2.34
CA HIS A 188 1.83 16.20 -2.85
C HIS A 188 2.47 17.58 -2.64
N ALA A 189 1.80 18.66 -3.05
CA ALA A 189 2.25 20.02 -2.83
C ALA A 189 2.47 20.33 -1.34
N GLN A 190 1.56 19.91 -0.47
CA GLN A 190 1.68 20.12 0.97
C GLN A 190 2.88 19.38 1.57
N VAL A 191 3.22 18.19 1.08
CA VAL A 191 4.42 17.44 1.48
C VAL A 191 5.69 18.13 0.97
N CYS A 192 5.73 18.49 -0.31
CA CYS A 192 6.91 19.10 -0.93
C CYS A 192 7.21 20.49 -0.34
N ASP A 193 6.18 21.29 -0.05
CA ASP A 193 6.29 22.55 0.69
C ASP A 193 6.69 22.35 2.17
N GLY A 194 6.66 21.12 2.68
CA GLY A 194 6.99 20.80 4.08
C GLY A 194 5.92 21.21 5.08
N LYS A 195 4.68 21.44 4.64
CA LYS A 195 3.54 21.80 5.48
C LYS A 195 2.98 20.60 6.24
N ILE A 196 3.06 19.41 5.65
CA ILE A 196 2.70 18.13 6.30
C ILE A 196 3.78 17.08 6.04
N SER A 197 3.83 16.04 6.87
CA SER A 197 4.73 14.91 6.64
C SER A 197 4.19 13.99 5.53
N LEU A 198 5.09 13.28 4.84
CA LEU A 198 4.71 12.26 3.85
C LEU A 198 3.78 11.20 4.48
N LYS A 199 4.13 10.72 5.68
CA LYS A 199 3.33 9.74 6.42
C LYS A 199 1.91 10.26 6.71
N THR A 200 1.77 11.54 7.08
CA THR A 200 0.45 12.15 7.30
C THR A 200 -0.39 12.12 6.02
N ALA A 201 0.18 12.55 4.89
CA ALA A 201 -0.52 12.55 3.61
C ALA A 201 -0.95 11.15 3.16
N GLN A 202 -0.06 10.15 3.32
CA GLN A 202 -0.35 8.75 3.00
C GLN A 202 -1.53 8.21 3.84
N ILE A 203 -1.54 8.48 5.15
CA ILE A 203 -2.62 8.05 6.03
C ILE A 203 -3.94 8.76 5.67
N GLU A 204 -3.90 10.07 5.43
CA GLU A 204 -5.11 10.86 5.10
C GLU A 204 -5.79 10.35 3.82
N ILE A 205 -5.02 10.16 2.74
CA ILE A 205 -5.58 9.72 1.46
C ILE A 205 -6.12 8.27 1.52
N ALA A 206 -5.39 7.36 2.19
CA ALA A 206 -5.80 5.97 2.30
C ALA A 206 -7.02 5.76 3.21
N THR A 207 -7.17 6.62 4.22
CA THR A 207 -8.26 6.52 5.20
C THR A 207 -9.56 7.07 4.64
N ASN A 208 -9.54 8.33 4.16
CA ASN A 208 -10.71 9.01 3.64
C ASN A 208 -10.32 10.26 2.84
N TRP A 209 -9.92 10.07 1.59
CA TRP A 209 -9.54 11.18 0.71
C TRP A 209 -10.67 12.22 0.51
N ILE A 210 -11.94 11.85 0.74
CA ILE A 210 -13.08 12.78 0.69
C ILE A 210 -13.02 13.84 1.79
N ASP A 211 -12.50 13.48 2.97
CA ASP A 211 -12.31 14.47 4.03
C ASP A 211 -11.26 15.51 3.64
N VAL A 212 -10.22 15.10 2.90
CA VAL A 212 -9.22 16.02 2.35
C VAL A 212 -9.85 16.89 1.27
N TYR A 213 -10.57 16.29 0.32
CA TYR A 213 -11.29 17.01 -0.74
C TYR A 213 -12.24 18.10 -0.19
N ASN A 214 -12.93 17.83 0.91
CA ASN A 214 -13.84 18.78 1.53
C ASN A 214 -13.14 19.93 2.27
N LYS A 215 -11.93 19.69 2.78
CA LYS A 215 -11.14 20.66 3.57
C LYS A 215 -10.17 21.47 2.73
N MET A 216 -9.72 20.95 1.58
CA MET A 216 -8.74 21.64 0.74
C MET A 216 -9.32 22.97 0.24
N PRO A 217 -8.49 24.03 0.10
CA PRO A 217 -8.95 25.31 -0.41
C PRO A 217 -9.56 25.17 -1.80
N LYS A 218 -10.82 25.57 -1.95
CA LYS A 218 -11.50 25.65 -3.26
C LYS A 218 -11.20 26.99 -3.94
N SER A 219 -9.93 27.36 -4.07
CA SER A 219 -9.53 28.54 -4.87
C SER A 219 -9.54 28.17 -6.36
N SER A 220 -9.94 29.13 -7.22
CA SER A 220 -10.07 29.05 -8.69
C SER A 220 -9.36 27.83 -9.29
N SER A 221 -10.15 26.84 -9.74
CA SER A 221 -9.81 25.42 -9.93
C SER A 221 -8.45 25.06 -10.53
N SER A 222 -7.80 25.96 -11.27
CA SER A 222 -6.59 25.69 -12.04
C SER A 222 -5.35 25.31 -11.24
N GLN A 223 -5.26 25.61 -9.94
CA GLN A 223 -4.02 25.37 -9.19
C GLN A 223 -3.71 23.88 -8.96
N TYR A 224 -4.73 23.02 -8.96
CA TYR A 224 -4.59 21.57 -8.74
C TYR A 224 -5.12 20.73 -9.91
N ASP A 225 -5.44 21.38 -11.04
CA ASP A 225 -5.98 20.75 -12.25
C ASP A 225 -4.89 20.16 -13.16
N SER A 226 -3.60 20.49 -12.93
CA SER A 226 -2.47 19.92 -13.67
C SER A 226 -1.80 18.84 -12.83
N PRO A 227 -1.52 17.64 -13.39
CA PRO A 227 -0.67 16.66 -12.74
C PRO A 227 0.63 17.35 -12.34
N SER A 228 1.11 17.13 -11.11
CA SER A 228 2.50 17.40 -10.77
C SER A 228 3.37 16.38 -11.51
N GLU A 229 3.57 16.62 -12.83
CA GLU A 229 4.66 16.20 -13.72
C GLU A 229 4.21 15.87 -15.14
#